data_AF-A0A968NRJ0-F1
#
_entry.id   AF-A0A968NRJ0-F1
#
_cell.length_a   1.000
_cell.length_b   1.000
_cell.length_c   1.000
_cell.angle_alpha   90.00
_cell.angle_beta   90.00
_cell.angle_gamma   90.00
#
_symmetry.space_group_name_H-M   'P 1'
#
loop_
_entity.id
_entity.type
_entity.pdbx_description
1 polymer ?
#
loop_
_entity_poly.entity_id
_entity_poly.type
_entity_poly.pdbx_seq_one_letter_code
_entity_poly.pdbx_strand_id
1 'polypeptide(L)'
;MNNTSNVSNFFGNQAESDGLWKYVKSMTPETIAQLSQPASGEVFKVMERNIIGLLGGLPPEEFDVEISTSREQLGRLLASAMVSGYFLRNAEQRLQFEQSWQSEGDSDAE
;
A
#
# COMPACT_ATOMS: atom_id res chain seq x y z
N MET A 1 7.59 -12.92 19.89
CA MET A 1 7.63 -14.39 19.71
C MET A 1 6.46 -14.83 18.83
N ASN A 2 6.77 -15.70 17.87
CA ASN A 2 5.98 -16.32 16.80
C ASN A 2 4.54 -16.77 17.12
N ASN A 3 3.61 -16.51 16.18
CA ASN A 3 2.52 -17.47 15.87
C ASN A 3 1.97 -17.42 14.44
N THR A 4 2.51 -16.59 13.52
CA THR A 4 1.96 -16.45 12.15
C THR A 4 2.23 -17.67 11.25
N SER A 5 3.22 -18.49 11.60
CA SER A 5 3.66 -19.65 10.79
C SER A 5 2.63 -20.79 10.72
N ASN A 6 1.62 -20.82 11.60
CA ASN A 6 0.56 -21.83 11.55
C ASN A 6 -0.58 -21.49 10.58
N VAL A 7 -0.74 -20.23 10.18
CA VAL A 7 -1.82 -19.84 9.25
C VAL A 7 -1.46 -20.26 7.82
N SER A 8 -0.19 -20.13 7.44
CA SER A 8 0.30 -20.51 6.11
C SER A 8 0.21 -22.02 5.84
N ASN A 9 0.30 -22.86 6.88
CA ASN A 9 0.13 -24.31 6.74
C ASN A 9 -1.34 -24.76 6.61
N PHE A 10 -2.32 -23.89 6.89
CA PHE A 10 -3.75 -24.21 6.73
C PHE A 10 -4.20 -24.16 5.26
N PHE A 11 -3.56 -23.32 4.45
CA PHE A 11 -3.89 -23.14 3.03
C PHE A 11 -3.00 -23.98 2.09
N GLY A 12 -2.10 -24.79 2.65
CA GLY A 12 -1.06 -25.53 1.93
C GLY A 12 -1.45 -26.87 1.31
N ASN A 13 -2.72 -27.31 1.38
CA ASN A 13 -3.19 -28.54 0.75
C ASN A 13 -4.22 -28.23 -0.35
N GLN A 14 -3.77 -28.15 -1.60
CA GLN A 14 -4.61 -27.90 -2.78
C GLN A 14 -5.69 -28.97 -3.04
N ALA A 15 -5.70 -30.09 -2.31
CA ALA A 15 -6.74 -31.12 -2.41
C ALA A 15 -8.04 -30.77 -1.63
N GLU A 16 -8.01 -29.83 -0.68
CA GLU A 16 -9.18 -29.45 0.13
C GLU A 16 -9.97 -28.24 -0.42
N SER A 17 -9.41 -27.49 -1.38
CA SER A 17 -10.03 -26.29 -1.94
C SER A 17 -11.36 -26.59 -2.65
N ASP A 18 -11.45 -27.73 -3.35
CA ASP A 18 -12.66 -28.14 -4.06
C ASP A 18 -13.78 -28.62 -3.11
N GLY A 19 -13.42 -29.17 -1.95
CA GLY A 19 -14.38 -29.68 -0.96
C GLY A 19 -15.17 -28.57 -0.29
N LEU A 20 -14.47 -27.52 0.16
CA LEU A 20 -15.11 -26.34 0.77
C LEU A 20 -15.95 -25.57 -0.24
N TRP A 21 -15.45 -25.41 -1.47
CA TRP A 21 -16.19 -24.71 -2.51
C TRP A 21 -17.48 -25.43 -2.92
N LYS A 22 -17.43 -26.76 -3.02
CA LYS A 22 -18.61 -27.59 -3.28
C LYS A 22 -19.61 -27.55 -2.12
N TYR A 23 -19.12 -27.54 -0.87
CA TYR A 23 -19.94 -27.42 0.33
C TYR A 23 -20.68 -26.07 0.38
N VAL A 24 -19.98 -24.94 0.16
CA VAL A 24 -20.60 -23.61 0.13
C VAL A 24 -21.67 -23.51 -0.97
N LYS A 25 -21.41 -24.06 -2.16
CA LYS A 25 -22.40 -24.10 -3.25
C LYS A 25 -23.62 -24.97 -2.96
N SER A 26 -23.49 -25.97 -2.09
CA SER A 26 -24.60 -26.85 -1.71
C SER A 26 -25.50 -26.27 -0.60
N MET A 27 -25.15 -25.12 -0.03
CA MET A 27 -25.94 -24.47 1.02
C MET A 27 -27.20 -23.78 0.46
N THR A 28 -28.25 -23.72 1.27
CA THR A 28 -29.48 -22.99 0.93
C THR A 28 -29.27 -21.48 1.03
N PRO A 29 -29.97 -20.67 0.21
CA PRO A 29 -29.86 -19.21 0.23
C PRO A 29 -30.13 -18.60 1.61
N GLU A 30 -31.05 -19.17 2.37
CA GLU A 30 -31.41 -18.72 3.72
C GLU A 30 -30.24 -18.89 4.70
N THR A 31 -29.50 -20.00 4.59
CA THR A 31 -28.32 -20.27 5.43
C THR A 31 -27.19 -19.29 5.11
N ILE A 32 -26.98 -19.00 3.82
CA ILE A 32 -25.97 -18.03 3.37
C ILE A 32 -26.33 -16.63 3.90
N ALA A 33 -27.60 -16.23 3.81
CA ALA A 33 -28.06 -14.93 4.30
C ALA A 33 -27.84 -14.77 5.80
N GLN A 34 -28.09 -15.82 6.60
CA GLN A 34 -27.84 -15.80 8.04
C GLN A 34 -26.35 -15.73 8.37
N LEU A 35 -25.51 -16.50 7.68
CA LEU A 35 -24.05 -16.49 7.89
C LEU A 35 -23.38 -15.20 7.41
N SER A 36 -23.99 -14.49 6.46
CA SER A 36 -23.53 -13.20 5.95
C SER A 36 -23.89 -12.03 6.87
N GLN A 37 -24.70 -12.27 7.91
CA GLN A 37 -25.02 -11.27 8.93
C GLN A 37 -24.11 -11.47 10.14
N PRO A 38 -23.16 -10.56 10.40
CA PRO A 38 -22.32 -10.65 11.58
C PRO A 38 -23.17 -10.45 12.83
N ALA A 39 -22.99 -11.32 13.82
CA ALA A 39 -23.73 -11.25 15.08
C ALA A 39 -23.45 -9.97 15.88
N SER A 40 -22.34 -9.27 15.61
CA SER A 40 -21.99 -7.99 16.23
C SER A 40 -21.14 -7.12 15.29
N GLY A 41 -21.12 -5.81 15.55
CA GLY A 41 -20.30 -4.87 14.79
C GLY A 41 -18.78 -5.07 14.95
N GLU A 42 -18.36 -5.77 16.01
CA GLU A 42 -16.95 -6.13 16.22
C GLU A 42 -16.51 -7.25 15.28
N VAL A 43 -17.35 -8.28 15.11
CA VAL A 43 -17.11 -9.38 14.16
C VAL A 43 -17.05 -8.86 12.73
N PHE A 44 -17.90 -7.88 12.39
CA PHE A 44 -17.88 -7.23 11.08
C PHE A 44 -16.51 -6.60 10.76
N LYS A 45 -15.92 -5.86 11.72
CA LYS A 45 -14.59 -5.24 11.57
C LYS A 45 -13.47 -6.27 11.41
N VAL A 46 -13.55 -7.41 12.12
CA VAL A 46 -12.55 -8.49 12.00
C VAL A 46 -12.63 -9.19 10.64
N MET A 47 -13.84 -9.36 10.09
CA MET A 47 -14.04 -9.89 8.74
C MET A 47 -13.53 -8.92 7.66
N GLU A 48 -13.86 -7.64 7.78
CA GLU A 48 -13.36 -6.57 6.89
C GLU A 48 -11.82 -6.56 6.85
N ARG A 49 -11.18 -6.63 8.03
CA ARG A 49 -9.72 -6.70 8.14
C ARG A 49 -9.12 -7.95 7.49
N ASN A 50 -9.79 -9.10 7.58
CA ASN A 50 -9.35 -10.33 6.90
C ASN A 50 -9.47 -10.22 5.38
N ILE A 51 -10.56 -9.62 4.88
CA ILE A 51 -10.81 -9.44 3.45
C ILE A 51 -9.80 -8.47 2.84
N ILE A 52 -9.44 -7.38 3.55
CA ILE A 52 -8.36 -6.46 3.17
C ILE A 52 -7.01 -7.20 3.11
N GLY A 53 -6.77 -8.10 4.08
CA GLY A 53 -5.59 -8.97 4.09
C GLY A 53 -5.51 -9.95 2.91
N LEU A 54 -6.65 -10.32 2.33
CA LEU A 54 -6.74 -11.23 1.18
C LEU A 54 -6.68 -10.51 -0.19
N LEU A 55 -7.11 -9.24 -0.27
CA LEU A 55 -7.33 -8.53 -1.53
C LEU A 55 -6.20 -7.59 -1.99
N GLY A 56 -5.11 -7.43 -1.24
CA GLY A 56 -3.90 -6.78 -1.76
C GLY A 56 -4.07 -5.31 -2.17
N GLY A 57 -4.46 -4.47 -1.23
CA GLY A 57 -4.39 -3.01 -1.32
C GLY A 57 -3.78 -2.48 -0.03
N LEU A 58 -2.46 -2.42 0.01
CA LEU A 58 -1.72 -2.44 1.26
C LEU A 58 -0.91 -1.14 1.44
N PRO A 59 -1.04 -0.45 2.59
CA PRO A 59 -0.28 0.76 2.87
C PRO A 59 1.23 0.44 2.97
N PRO A 60 2.12 1.23 2.35
CA PRO A 60 3.56 0.94 2.27
C PRO A 60 4.30 0.97 3.63
N GLU A 61 3.63 1.42 4.70
CA GLU A 61 4.15 1.41 6.06
C GLU A 61 3.96 0.06 6.78
N GLU A 62 3.04 -0.79 6.30
CA GLU A 62 2.75 -2.11 6.90
C GLU A 62 3.17 -3.28 6.01
N PHE A 63 3.71 -3.01 4.80
CA PHE A 63 4.05 -4.03 3.80
C PHE A 63 5.31 -3.69 3.02
N ASP A 64 6.17 -4.70 2.81
CA ASP A 64 7.40 -4.56 2.02
C ASP A 64 7.08 -4.63 0.52
N VAL A 65 7.48 -3.60 -0.23
CA VAL A 65 7.16 -3.45 -1.66
C VAL A 65 8.43 -3.68 -2.48
N GLU A 66 8.52 -4.82 -3.15
CA GLU A 66 9.63 -5.14 -4.05
C GLU A 66 9.30 -4.74 -5.50
N ILE A 67 10.14 -3.89 -6.11
CA ILE A 67 9.99 -3.46 -7.50
C ILE A 67 11.08 -4.10 -8.35
N SER A 68 10.71 -5.05 -9.22
CA SER A 68 11.64 -5.65 -10.19
C SER A 68 11.69 -4.85 -11.49
N THR A 69 12.89 -4.49 -11.97
CA THR A 69 13.09 -3.82 -13.26
C THR A 69 14.40 -4.24 -13.92
N SER A 70 14.55 -3.99 -15.23
CA SER A 70 15.79 -4.30 -15.95
C SER A 70 16.88 -3.25 -15.69
N ARG A 71 18.14 -3.63 -15.88
CA ARG A 71 19.30 -2.71 -15.75
C ARG A 71 19.16 -1.47 -16.62
N GLU A 72 18.61 -1.64 -17.82
CA GLU A 72 18.38 -0.57 -18.80
C GLU A 72 17.36 0.45 -18.30
N GLN A 73 16.22 -0.04 -17.78
CA GLN A 73 15.13 0.79 -17.29
C GLN A 73 15.51 1.49 -15.98
N LEU A 74 16.21 0.79 -15.07
CA LEU A 74 16.77 1.38 -13.87
C LEU A 74 17.77 2.51 -14.21
N GLY A 75 18.66 2.28 -15.17
CA GLY A 75 19.61 3.30 -15.62
C GLY A 75 18.93 4.56 -16.14
N ARG A 76 17.85 4.41 -16.92
CA ARG A 76 17.04 5.53 -17.41
C ARG A 76 16.34 6.29 -16.28
N LEU A 77 15.80 5.57 -15.30
CA LEU A 77 15.15 6.16 -14.13
C LEU A 77 16.15 6.96 -13.28
N LEU A 78 17.35 6.44 -13.06
CA LEU A 78 18.40 7.16 -12.32
C LEU A 78 18.86 8.41 -13.07
N ALA A 79 19.01 8.34 -14.40
CA ALA A 79 19.34 9.49 -15.21
C ALA A 79 18.28 10.59 -15.14
N SER A 80 16.99 10.24 -15.24
CA SER A 80 15.90 11.21 -15.14
C SER A 80 15.80 11.83 -13.74
N ALA A 81 16.02 11.03 -12.69
CA ALA A 81 16.06 11.51 -11.31
C ALA A 81 17.21 12.50 -11.09
N MET A 82 18.40 12.22 -11.62
CA MET A 82 19.55 13.14 -11.52
C MET A 82 19.28 14.49 -12.18
N VAL A 83 18.73 14.48 -13.39
CA VAL A 83 18.36 15.72 -14.11
C VAL A 83 17.29 16.50 -13.34
N SER A 84 16.28 15.79 -12.81
CA SER A 84 15.23 16.40 -12.00
C SER A 84 15.80 17.05 -10.73
N GLY A 85 16.75 16.38 -10.06
CA GLY A 85 17.44 16.91 -8.89
C GLY A 85 18.24 18.18 -9.20
N TYR A 86 18.95 18.21 -10.33
CA TYR A 86 19.68 19.42 -10.78
C TYR A 86 18.74 20.61 -11.01
N PHE A 87 17.59 20.38 -11.65
CA PHE A 87 16.60 21.44 -11.84
C PHE A 87 16.02 21.94 -10.53
N LEU A 88 15.74 21.04 -9.59
CA LEU A 88 15.20 21.41 -8.28
C LEU A 88 16.20 22.27 -7.49
N ARG A 89 17.50 21.95 -7.56
CA ARG A 89 18.57 22.75 -6.95
C ARG A 89 18.70 24.13 -7.57
N ASN A 90 18.62 24.23 -8.89
CA ASN A 90 18.65 25.54 -9.57
C ASN A 90 17.44 26.40 -9.20
N ALA A 91 16.26 25.78 -9.09
CA ALA A 91 15.05 26.48 -8.65
C ALA A 91 15.18 26.99 -7.20
N GLU A 92 15.73 26.17 -6.31
CA GLU A 92 16.02 26.56 -4.92
C GLU A 92 16.99 27.75 -4.84
N GLN A 93 18.11 27.69 -5.58
CA GLN A 93 19.09 28.78 -5.60
C GLN A 93 18.49 30.10 -6.10
N ARG A 94 17.64 30.02 -7.14
CA ARG A 94 16.97 31.20 -7.66
C ARG A 94 15.98 31.79 -6.65
N LEU A 95 15.21 30.95 -5.96
CA LEU A 95 14.30 31.39 -4.90
C LEU A 95 15.05 32.04 -3.73
N GLN A 96 16.18 31.48 -3.31
CA GLN A 96 17.02 32.05 -2.26
C GLN A 96 17.57 33.41 -2.64
N PHE A 97 18.00 33.58 -3.90
CA PHE A 97 18.42 34.87 -4.42
C PHE A 97 17.27 35.87 -4.42
N GLU A 98 16.10 35.52 -4.97
CA GLU A 98 14.93 36.42 -4.96
C GLU A 98 14.54 36.88 -3.54
N GLN A 99 14.67 36.01 -2.54
CA GLN A 99 14.45 36.35 -1.13
C GLN A 99 15.51 37.32 -0.56
N SER A 100 16.79 37.12 -0.85
CA SER A 100 17.85 38.02 -0.35
C SER A 100 17.68 39.43 -0.91
N TRP A 101 17.32 39.56 -2.18
CA TRP A 101 17.03 40.86 -2.80
C TRP A 101 15.78 41.54 -2.25
N GLN A 102 14.75 40.77 -1.87
CA GLN A 102 13.57 41.35 -1.22
C GLN A 102 13.84 41.81 0.22
N SER A 103 14.75 41.15 0.94
CA SER A 103 15.15 41.59 2.28
C SER A 103 15.97 42.89 2.29
N GLU A 104 16.68 43.22 1.22
CA GLU A 104 17.42 44.48 1.07
C GLU A 104 16.54 45.66 0.63
N GLY A 105 15.36 45.42 0.05
CA GLY A 105 14.43 46.45 -0.40
C GLY A 105 13.52 47.04 0.69
N ASP A 106 13.48 46.41 1.87
CA ASP A 106 12.61 46.80 2.99
C ASP A 106 13.37 47.58 4.10
N SER A 107 14.70 47.63 4.05
CA SER A 107 15.53 48.33 5.04
C SER A 107 15.73 49.84 4.79
N ASP A 108 15.28 50.35 3.64
CA ASP A 108 15.36 51.78 3.29
C ASP A 108 14.03 52.55 3.49
N ALA A 109 13.05 51.95 4.17
CA ALA A 109 11.70 52.50 4.34
C ALA A 109 11.30 52.87 5.79
N GLU A 110 12.23 52.90 6.75
CA GLU A 110 12.00 53.48 8.11
C GLU A 110 12.77 54.79 8.36
#